data_AF-A0A6I1L992-F1
#
_entry.id   AF-A0A6I1L992-F1
#
_cell.length_a   1.000
_cell.length_b   1.000
_cell.length_c   1.000
_cell.angle_alpha   90.00
_cell.angle_beta   90.00
_cell.angle_gamma   90.00
#
_symmetry.space_group_name_H-M   'P 1'
#
loop_
_entity.id
_entity.type
_entity.pdbx_description
1 polymer ?
#
loop_
_entity_poly.entity_id
_entity_poly.type
_entity_poly.pdbx_seq_one_letter_code
_entity_poly.pdbx_strand_id
1 'polypeptide(L)'
;MSRSFRLLYIALFLALLLGLGLWSLRSFVGFNANAPVLDGSWSKAVETRYDDEFPIRRLGTNLWAALDFKLFNEGRPGVVLGRDHWLYSDEEFNPAVNEDQNLQGNYALVEGVRQTLKAHGVQLVMAIVPAKVRLYPEHLGDVHPASIHQGLYQGFHARVAADKIIAPDLLGPLQQAKLNGQQVFLRTDTHWTPDGAEVAAKQLARTIAAKTLLSGEPRQFVTEAQKTVPHKGDLRLFLPLDPLFENLMPPKEPLQKRVTHPAQSEGDDALFADTDAPVALVGTSYSANPNWNFVGALKQALHNDVVNYSEDGHGPIRPMLAYLKSEDFKNSPPQVLIWEFPERYLPVNNETGDADPQWVAQLKQAGMHQQDMASNTPTPTTPHRAPN
;
A
#
# COMPACT_ATOMS: atom_id res chain seq x y z
N MET A 1 35.73 -16.49 4.53
CA MET A 1 35.77 -17.47 5.65
C MET A 1 36.71 -18.63 5.36
N SER A 2 37.66 -18.92 6.24
CA SER A 2 38.59 -20.06 6.14
C SER A 2 37.88 -21.40 6.36
N ARG A 3 38.43 -22.49 5.81
CA ARG A 3 37.85 -23.85 5.87
C ARG A 3 37.65 -24.34 7.31
N SER A 4 38.55 -23.98 8.22
CA SER A 4 38.48 -24.31 9.63
C SER A 4 37.32 -23.64 10.35
N PHE A 5 36.98 -22.41 9.95
CA PHE A 5 35.85 -21.67 10.54
C PHE A 5 34.50 -22.29 10.13
N ARG A 6 34.40 -22.81 8.89
CA ARG A 6 33.21 -23.57 8.43
C ARG A 6 33.02 -24.88 9.19
N LEU A 7 34.11 -25.62 9.48
CA LEU A 7 34.03 -26.89 10.21
C LEU A 7 33.61 -26.68 11.68
N LEU A 8 34.18 -25.68 12.35
CA LEU A 8 33.79 -25.32 13.72
C LEU A 8 32.31 -24.90 13.78
N TYR A 9 31.86 -24.13 12.80
CA TYR A 9 30.47 -23.71 12.68
C TYR A 9 29.51 -24.91 12.51
N ILE A 10 29.81 -25.83 11.60
CA ILE A 10 29.00 -27.05 11.39
C ILE A 10 28.95 -27.89 12.67
N ALA A 11 30.08 -28.03 13.38
CA ALA A 11 30.13 -28.79 14.62
C ALA A 11 29.28 -28.16 15.74
N LEU A 12 29.35 -26.83 15.92
CA LEU A 12 28.52 -26.11 16.90
C LEU A 12 27.04 -26.20 16.55
N PHE A 13 26.70 -26.11 15.27
CA PHE A 13 25.33 -26.25 14.78
C PHE A 13 24.76 -27.65 15.04
N LEU A 14 25.53 -28.70 14.72
CA LEU A 14 25.13 -30.09 14.99
C LEU A 14 24.98 -30.36 16.48
N ALA A 15 25.87 -29.81 17.31
CA ALA A 15 25.78 -29.93 18.77
C ALA A 15 24.53 -29.24 19.34
N LEU A 16 24.18 -28.06 18.82
CA LEU A 16 22.95 -27.35 19.18
C LEU A 16 21.71 -28.15 18.78
N LEU A 17 21.66 -28.68 17.55
CA LEU A 17 20.56 -29.51 17.07
C LEU A 17 20.40 -30.79 17.90
N LEU A 18 21.50 -31.44 18.25
CA LEU A 18 21.50 -32.63 19.14
C LEU A 18 21.01 -32.28 20.54
N GLY A 19 21.47 -31.18 21.12
CA GLY A 19 21.02 -30.73 22.45
C GLY A 19 19.53 -30.40 22.48
N LEU A 20 19.04 -29.74 21.44
CA LEU A 20 17.62 -29.43 21.26
C LEU A 20 16.79 -30.69 21.03
N GLY A 21 17.26 -31.63 20.20
CA GLY A 21 16.59 -32.92 20.00
C GLY A 21 16.54 -33.78 21.27
N LEU A 22 17.60 -33.80 22.08
CA LEU A 22 17.62 -34.50 23.36
C LEU A 22 16.69 -33.83 24.39
N TRP A 23 16.59 -32.51 24.38
CA TRP A 23 15.61 -31.78 25.19
C TRP A 23 14.18 -32.12 24.76
N SER A 24 13.93 -32.34 23.46
CA SER A 24 12.59 -32.68 22.92
C SER A 24 12.05 -33.99 23.42
N LEU A 25 12.94 -34.94 23.71
CA LEU A 25 12.53 -36.23 24.27
C LEU A 25 12.01 -36.09 25.71
N ARG A 26 12.32 -34.99 26.41
CA ARG A 26 11.82 -34.72 27.76
C ARG A 26 10.34 -34.33 27.79
N SER A 27 9.81 -33.69 26.74
CA SER A 27 8.39 -33.30 26.67
C SER A 27 7.44 -34.49 26.47
N PHE A 28 7.98 -35.64 26.07
CA PHE A 28 7.23 -36.90 25.93
C PHE A 28 7.24 -37.76 27.22
N VAL A 29 7.98 -37.36 28.26
CA VAL A 29 8.00 -38.10 29.53
C VAL A 29 6.66 -37.91 30.25
N GLY A 30 5.87 -38.99 30.33
CA GLY A 30 4.53 -38.99 30.95
C GLY A 30 3.37 -38.71 29.99
N PHE A 31 3.64 -38.61 28.68
CA PHE A 31 2.58 -38.46 27.68
C PHE A 31 1.83 -39.78 27.48
N ASN A 32 0.51 -39.77 27.70
CA ASN A 32 -0.37 -40.90 27.43
C ASN A 32 -1.57 -40.40 26.61
N ALA A 33 -1.56 -40.67 25.31
CA ALA A 33 -2.66 -40.28 24.43
C ALA A 33 -3.75 -41.35 24.49
N ASN A 34 -4.82 -41.09 25.25
CA ASN A 34 -6.06 -41.87 25.19
C ASN A 34 -6.82 -41.54 23.89
N ALA A 35 -6.23 -41.84 22.74
CA ALA A 35 -6.80 -41.56 21.42
C ALA A 35 -6.58 -42.76 20.47
N PRO A 36 -7.59 -43.18 19.68
CA PRO A 36 -7.46 -44.29 18.76
C PRO A 36 -6.42 -44.02 17.66
N VAL A 37 -5.51 -44.98 17.43
CA VAL A 37 -4.45 -44.89 16.42
C VAL A 37 -5.02 -44.95 14.98
N LEU A 38 -6.19 -45.57 14.79
CA LEU A 38 -6.76 -45.88 13.48
C LEU A 38 -7.40 -44.67 12.76
N ASP A 39 -7.81 -43.63 13.49
CA ASP A 39 -8.47 -42.44 12.92
C ASP A 39 -7.54 -41.21 12.81
N GLY A 40 -6.23 -41.37 13.00
CA GLY A 40 -5.25 -40.27 12.91
C GLY A 40 -5.32 -39.23 14.04
N SER A 41 -6.26 -39.37 14.96
CA SER A 41 -6.41 -38.51 16.14
C SER A 41 -5.23 -38.59 17.10
N TRP A 42 -4.58 -39.75 17.20
CA TRP A 42 -3.32 -39.92 17.94
C TRP A 42 -2.18 -39.10 17.33
N SER A 43 -1.99 -39.17 16.00
CA SER A 43 -0.96 -38.41 15.29
C SER A 43 -1.18 -36.91 15.44
N LYS A 44 -2.44 -36.45 15.38
CA LYS A 44 -2.80 -35.05 15.60
C LYS A 44 -2.55 -34.59 17.05
N ALA A 45 -2.80 -35.44 18.04
CA ALA A 45 -2.51 -35.16 19.45
C ALA A 45 -0.99 -35.09 19.71
N VAL A 46 -0.21 -35.95 19.06
CA VAL A 46 1.26 -35.94 19.11
C VAL A 46 1.81 -34.69 18.41
N GLU A 47 1.29 -34.34 17.23
CA GLU A 47 1.68 -33.13 16.48
C GLU A 47 1.36 -31.85 17.25
N THR A 48 0.16 -31.75 17.83
CA THR A 48 -0.25 -30.58 18.64
C THR A 48 0.64 -30.45 19.88
N ARG A 49 0.94 -31.55 20.59
CA ARG A 49 1.81 -31.54 21.77
C ARG A 49 3.27 -31.17 21.41
N TYR A 50 3.74 -31.65 20.26
CA TYR A 50 5.07 -31.33 19.74
C TYR A 50 5.16 -29.85 19.37
N ASP A 51 4.16 -29.27 18.71
CA ASP A 51 4.14 -27.85 18.36
C ASP A 51 3.97 -26.92 19.58
N ASP A 52 3.20 -27.35 20.60
CA ASP A 52 2.96 -26.57 21.83
C ASP A 52 4.19 -26.55 22.76
N GLU A 53 4.89 -27.68 22.94
CA GLU A 53 6.06 -27.76 23.84
C GLU A 53 7.41 -27.54 23.12
N PHE A 54 7.43 -27.64 21.79
CA PHE A 54 8.65 -27.52 20.99
C PHE A 54 8.53 -26.44 19.89
N PRO A 55 8.59 -25.14 20.27
CA PRO A 55 8.57 -24.03 19.31
C PRO A 55 9.86 -23.92 18.46
N ILE A 56 10.65 -25.00 18.32
CA ILE A 56 11.91 -25.03 17.55
C ILE A 56 11.71 -24.67 16.10
N ARG A 57 10.55 -24.93 15.52
CA ARG A 57 10.28 -24.50 14.15
C ARG A 57 10.33 -22.97 14.03
N ARG A 58 9.81 -22.25 15.04
CA ARG A 58 9.88 -20.77 15.14
C ARG A 58 11.25 -20.31 15.64
N LEU A 59 11.83 -20.95 16.65
CA LEU A 59 13.15 -20.59 17.19
C LEU A 59 14.27 -20.80 16.16
N GLY A 60 14.24 -21.91 15.43
CA GLY A 60 15.21 -22.25 14.39
C GLY A 60 15.08 -21.34 13.16
N THR A 61 13.86 -21.03 12.71
CA THR A 61 13.66 -20.07 11.62
C THR A 61 14.02 -18.63 12.04
N ASN A 62 13.70 -18.22 13.26
CA ASN A 62 14.06 -16.89 13.76
C ASN A 62 15.56 -16.77 14.06
N LEU A 63 16.21 -17.82 14.58
CA LEU A 63 17.65 -17.83 14.79
C LEU A 63 18.42 -17.83 13.47
N TRP A 64 17.96 -18.61 12.48
CA TRP A 64 18.55 -18.65 11.15
C TRP A 64 18.39 -17.30 10.43
N ALA A 65 17.18 -16.76 10.43
CA ALA A 65 16.92 -15.51 9.74
C ALA A 65 17.44 -14.27 10.51
N ALA A 66 17.64 -14.33 11.84
CA ALA A 66 18.41 -13.31 12.57
C ALA A 66 19.93 -13.39 12.33
N LEU A 67 20.46 -14.59 12.09
CA LEU A 67 21.84 -14.78 11.62
C LEU A 67 22.00 -14.22 10.20
N ASP A 68 21.05 -14.48 9.30
CA ASP A 68 21.03 -13.89 7.96
C ASP A 68 20.89 -12.37 8.00
N PHE A 69 19.99 -11.83 8.85
CA PHE A 69 19.84 -10.39 9.10
C PHE A 69 21.15 -9.73 9.55
N LYS A 70 21.90 -10.39 10.45
CA LYS A 70 23.16 -9.83 11.00
C LYS A 70 24.35 -9.99 10.05
N LEU A 71 24.37 -11.02 9.21
CA LEU A 71 25.49 -11.35 8.33
C LEU A 71 25.35 -10.77 6.92
N PHE A 72 24.13 -10.65 6.41
CA PHE A 72 23.83 -10.25 5.03
C PHE A 72 22.94 -9.00 4.93
N ASN A 73 22.38 -8.50 6.03
CA ASN A 73 21.47 -7.36 6.03
C ASN A 73 20.24 -7.59 5.11
N GLU A 74 19.76 -8.85 5.07
CA GLU A 74 18.61 -9.27 4.26
C GLU A 74 17.39 -9.54 5.17
N GLY A 75 16.23 -8.97 4.83
CA GLY A 75 14.94 -9.27 5.46
C GLY A 75 14.29 -10.53 4.87
N ARG A 76 13.14 -10.96 5.41
CA ARG A 76 12.27 -11.91 4.68
C ARG A 76 11.75 -11.23 3.40
N PRO A 77 11.34 -11.98 2.36
CA PRO A 77 10.59 -11.39 1.23
C PRO A 77 9.49 -10.47 1.77
N GLY A 78 9.46 -9.22 1.31
CA GLY A 78 8.59 -8.16 1.83
C GLY A 78 9.30 -6.93 2.41
N VAL A 79 10.61 -6.97 2.72
CA VAL A 79 11.33 -5.80 3.26
C VAL A 79 12.77 -5.65 2.81
N VAL A 80 13.17 -4.42 2.49
CA VAL A 80 14.55 -4.00 2.20
C VAL A 80 15.05 -3.10 3.33
N LEU A 81 16.27 -3.37 3.80
CA LEU A 81 16.90 -2.62 4.88
C LEU A 81 17.59 -1.36 4.36
N GLY A 82 17.22 -0.22 4.95
CA GLY A 82 17.90 1.06 4.79
C GLY A 82 18.86 1.37 5.93
N ARG A 83 19.51 2.53 5.83
CA ARG A 83 20.31 3.15 6.89
C ARG A 83 19.41 3.79 7.94
N ASP A 84 19.98 4.11 9.10
CA ASP A 84 19.29 4.82 10.19
C ASP A 84 17.97 4.17 10.62
N HIS A 85 17.91 2.83 10.53
CA HIS A 85 16.73 2.01 10.81
C HIS A 85 15.53 2.25 9.87
N TRP A 86 15.75 2.80 8.68
CA TRP A 86 14.74 2.82 7.62
C TRP A 86 14.49 1.43 7.05
N LEU A 87 13.22 1.13 6.81
CA LEU A 87 12.78 -0.09 6.13
C LEU A 87 11.98 0.32 4.91
N TYR A 88 12.08 -0.43 3.82
CA TYR A 88 11.26 -0.21 2.63
C TYR A 88 10.55 -1.51 2.22
N SER A 89 9.41 -1.40 1.55
CA SER A 89 8.79 -2.57 0.92
C SER A 89 9.67 -3.03 -0.23
N ASP A 90 9.89 -4.34 -0.36
CA ASP A 90 10.63 -4.90 -1.50
C ASP A 90 9.85 -4.77 -2.82
N GLU A 91 8.53 -4.53 -2.76
CA GLU A 91 7.68 -4.16 -3.90
C GLU A 91 8.14 -2.87 -4.59
N GLU A 92 8.87 -1.98 -3.88
CA GLU A 92 9.45 -0.76 -4.45
C GLU A 92 10.85 -1.00 -5.06
N PHE A 93 11.36 -2.23 -5.02
CA PHE A 93 12.72 -2.58 -5.44
C PHE A 93 12.74 -3.67 -6.50
N ASN A 94 12.04 -4.77 -6.24
CA ASN A 94 12.11 -5.97 -7.05
C ASN A 94 11.29 -5.80 -8.35
N PRO A 95 11.76 -6.34 -9.48
CA PRO A 95 10.92 -6.47 -10.66
C PRO A 95 9.81 -7.50 -10.44
N ALA A 96 8.67 -7.31 -11.09
CA ALA A 96 7.54 -8.24 -11.00
C ALA A 96 7.57 -9.24 -12.16
N VAL A 97 6.99 -10.43 -11.95
CA VAL A 97 6.82 -11.40 -13.04
C VAL A 97 5.85 -10.81 -14.07
N ASN A 98 6.27 -10.80 -15.34
CA ASN A 98 5.52 -10.20 -16.47
C ASN A 98 5.22 -8.70 -16.27
N GLU A 99 6.14 -7.97 -15.65
CA GLU A 99 5.94 -6.56 -15.29
C GLU A 99 5.48 -5.65 -16.43
N ASP A 100 6.05 -5.79 -17.63
CA ASP A 100 5.61 -5.00 -18.80
C ASP A 100 4.16 -5.30 -19.18
N GLN A 101 3.75 -6.57 -19.15
CA GLN A 101 2.38 -6.97 -19.47
C GLN A 101 1.40 -6.49 -18.40
N ASN A 102 1.78 -6.59 -17.12
CA ASN A 102 0.99 -6.10 -16.00
C ASN A 102 0.82 -4.58 -16.08
N LEU A 103 1.92 -3.86 -16.33
CA LEU A 103 1.96 -2.41 -16.52
C LEU A 103 0.97 -1.97 -17.61
N GLN A 104 1.06 -2.56 -18.81
CA GLN A 104 0.12 -2.26 -19.90
C GLN A 104 -1.33 -2.63 -19.54
N GLY A 105 -1.53 -3.79 -18.92
CA GLY A 105 -2.86 -4.24 -18.49
C GLY A 105 -3.49 -3.33 -17.43
N ASN A 106 -2.71 -2.78 -16.52
CA ASN A 106 -3.17 -1.87 -15.48
C ASN A 106 -3.42 -0.46 -16.04
N TYR A 107 -2.61 0.02 -16.98
CA TYR A 107 -2.94 1.25 -17.73
C TYR A 107 -4.27 1.14 -18.47
N ALA A 108 -4.49 0.03 -19.18
CA ALA A 108 -5.74 -0.24 -19.86
C ALA A 108 -6.92 -0.30 -18.88
N LEU A 109 -6.73 -0.92 -17.71
CA LEU A 109 -7.76 -0.99 -16.68
C LEU A 109 -8.11 0.40 -16.11
N VAL A 110 -7.10 1.23 -15.81
CA VAL A 110 -7.31 2.60 -15.31
C VAL A 110 -8.14 3.42 -16.29
N GLU A 111 -7.85 3.32 -17.60
CA GLU A 111 -8.66 3.99 -18.63
C GLU A 111 -10.08 3.41 -18.73
N GLY A 112 -10.24 2.09 -18.66
CA GLY A 112 -11.56 1.45 -18.63
C GLY A 112 -12.42 1.87 -17.44
N VAL A 113 -11.81 2.02 -16.26
CA VAL A 113 -12.44 2.59 -15.06
C VAL A 113 -12.82 4.05 -15.31
N ARG A 114 -11.91 4.88 -15.84
CA ARG A 114 -12.20 6.29 -16.20
C ARG A 114 -13.39 6.40 -17.14
N GLN A 115 -13.49 5.53 -18.15
CA GLN A 115 -14.62 5.51 -19.09
C GLN A 115 -15.93 5.16 -18.39
N THR A 116 -15.91 4.15 -17.52
CA THR A 116 -17.09 3.73 -16.74
C THR A 116 -17.58 4.85 -15.83
N LEU A 117 -16.67 5.50 -15.11
CA LEU A 117 -16.97 6.65 -14.25
C LEU A 117 -17.53 7.82 -15.07
N LYS A 118 -16.88 8.17 -16.18
CA LYS A 118 -17.34 9.25 -17.06
C LYS A 118 -18.73 9.00 -17.65
N ALA A 119 -19.07 7.74 -17.98
CA ALA A 119 -20.39 7.39 -18.47
C ALA A 119 -21.50 7.63 -17.43
N HIS A 120 -21.15 7.64 -16.14
CA HIS A 120 -22.03 7.96 -15.02
C HIS A 120 -21.88 9.42 -14.54
N GLY A 121 -21.22 10.28 -15.31
CA GLY A 121 -21.02 11.69 -14.94
C GLY A 121 -19.97 11.91 -13.83
N VAL A 122 -19.23 10.87 -13.43
CA VAL A 122 -18.23 10.94 -12.35
C VAL A 122 -16.87 11.35 -12.91
N GLN A 123 -16.25 12.36 -12.29
CA GLN A 123 -14.89 12.77 -12.62
C GLN A 123 -13.87 11.96 -11.80
N LEU A 124 -13.00 11.22 -12.50
CA LEU A 124 -11.88 10.52 -11.88
C LEU A 124 -10.71 11.47 -11.60
N VAL A 125 -10.23 11.46 -10.36
CA VAL A 125 -8.98 12.09 -9.92
C VAL A 125 -8.05 11.03 -9.34
N MET A 126 -6.92 10.78 -10.01
CA MET A 126 -5.91 9.84 -9.52
C MET A 126 -5.03 10.52 -8.47
N ALA A 127 -4.94 9.91 -7.30
CA ALA A 127 -3.96 10.23 -6.27
C ALA A 127 -2.81 9.22 -6.38
N ILE A 128 -1.89 9.45 -7.32
CA ILE A 128 -0.72 8.59 -7.51
C ILE A 128 0.27 8.85 -6.38
N VAL A 129 0.39 7.90 -5.45
CA VAL A 129 1.27 8.02 -4.29
C VAL A 129 2.69 7.64 -4.69
N PRO A 130 3.68 8.56 -4.54
CA PRO A 130 5.07 8.24 -4.86
C PRO A 130 5.63 7.20 -3.89
N ALA A 131 6.52 6.36 -4.38
CA ALA A 131 7.20 5.35 -3.59
C ALA A 131 8.02 5.99 -2.47
N LYS A 132 8.06 5.33 -1.31
CA LYS A 132 8.84 5.81 -0.16
C LYS A 132 10.32 5.90 -0.50
N VAL A 133 10.85 4.93 -1.25
CA VAL A 133 12.25 4.94 -1.73
C VAL A 133 12.56 6.14 -2.63
N ARG A 134 11.58 6.65 -3.39
CA ARG A 134 11.73 7.85 -4.23
C ARG A 134 11.77 9.12 -3.38
N LEU A 135 11.02 9.16 -2.29
CA LEU A 135 10.98 10.30 -1.37
C LEU A 135 12.15 10.33 -0.39
N TYR A 136 12.65 9.17 0.02
CA TYR A 136 13.73 9.01 1.00
C TYR A 136 14.92 8.21 0.45
N PRO A 137 15.52 8.58 -0.70
CA PRO A 137 16.69 7.89 -1.23
C PRO A 137 17.92 8.04 -0.32
N GLU A 138 17.97 9.09 0.51
CA GLU A 138 19.08 9.33 1.43
C GLU A 138 19.25 8.24 2.50
N HIS A 139 18.22 7.46 2.80
CA HIS A 139 18.30 6.36 3.76
C HIS A 139 18.42 4.98 3.08
N LEU A 140 18.66 4.92 1.77
CA LEU A 140 18.99 3.67 1.10
C LEU A 140 20.28 3.06 1.67
N GLY A 141 20.29 1.72 1.74
CA GLY A 141 21.48 0.91 1.93
C GLY A 141 22.15 0.57 0.60
N ASP A 142 22.78 -0.60 0.52
CA ASP A 142 23.49 -1.07 -0.69
C ASP A 142 22.54 -1.59 -1.79
N VAL A 143 21.30 -1.93 -1.42
CA VAL A 143 20.29 -2.43 -2.34
C VAL A 143 19.57 -1.25 -2.99
N HIS A 144 19.49 -1.26 -4.33
CA HIS A 144 18.84 -0.22 -5.12
C HIS A 144 17.64 -0.77 -5.90
N PRO A 145 16.60 0.04 -6.16
CA PRO A 145 15.48 -0.39 -6.99
C PRO A 145 15.88 -0.79 -8.41
N ALA A 146 15.21 -1.82 -8.95
CA ALA A 146 15.34 -2.22 -10.34
C ALA A 146 14.95 -1.09 -11.31
N SER A 147 15.44 -1.18 -12.55
CA SER A 147 15.27 -0.11 -13.55
C SER A 147 13.82 0.27 -13.83
N ILE A 148 12.89 -0.68 -13.73
CA ILE A 148 11.46 -0.41 -13.93
C ILE A 148 10.91 0.66 -12.97
N HIS A 149 11.45 0.74 -11.76
CA HIS A 149 11.00 1.69 -10.72
C HIS A 149 11.53 3.11 -10.94
N GLN A 150 12.59 3.31 -11.73
CA GLN A 150 13.25 4.61 -11.87
C GLN A 150 12.32 5.69 -12.45
N GLY A 151 11.62 5.36 -13.54
CA GLY A 151 10.69 6.26 -14.24
C GLY A 151 9.21 5.99 -14.00
N LEU A 152 8.87 5.07 -13.08
CA LEU A 152 7.51 4.57 -12.90
C LEU A 152 6.51 5.69 -12.56
N TYR A 153 6.83 6.55 -11.59
CA TYR A 153 5.99 7.69 -11.20
C TYR A 153 5.71 8.64 -12.36
N GLN A 154 6.75 9.10 -13.05
CA GLN A 154 6.63 10.04 -14.16
C GLN A 154 5.93 9.40 -15.36
N GLY A 155 6.22 8.13 -15.66
CA GLY A 155 5.57 7.37 -16.70
C GLY A 155 4.08 7.19 -16.43
N PHE A 156 3.70 6.92 -15.18
CA PHE A 156 2.29 6.80 -14.79
C PHE A 156 1.56 8.13 -15.00
N HIS A 157 2.10 9.23 -14.49
CA HIS A 157 1.56 10.58 -14.71
C HIS A 157 1.42 10.92 -16.20
N ALA A 158 2.46 10.65 -17.00
CA ALA A 158 2.42 10.90 -18.43
C ALA A 158 1.31 10.10 -19.12
N ARG A 159 1.12 8.83 -18.74
CA ARG A 159 0.08 7.97 -19.32
C ARG A 159 -1.32 8.44 -18.96
N VAL A 160 -1.61 8.68 -17.68
CA VAL A 160 -2.94 9.13 -17.26
C VAL A 160 -3.27 10.52 -17.81
N ALA A 161 -2.27 11.39 -17.98
CA ALA A 161 -2.45 12.69 -18.62
C ALA A 161 -2.81 12.57 -20.11
N ALA A 162 -2.22 11.62 -20.84
CA ALA A 162 -2.58 11.33 -22.24
C ALA A 162 -4.05 10.90 -22.37
N ASP A 163 -4.55 10.17 -21.37
CA ASP A 163 -5.95 9.74 -21.23
C ASP A 163 -6.87 10.84 -20.65
N LYS A 164 -6.35 12.06 -20.46
CA LYS A 164 -7.05 13.23 -19.89
C LYS A 164 -7.61 12.98 -18.49
N ILE A 165 -6.99 12.06 -17.74
CA ILE A 165 -7.28 11.81 -16.34
C ILE A 165 -6.57 12.87 -15.50
N ILE A 166 -7.28 13.41 -14.50
CA ILE A 166 -6.69 14.38 -13.59
C ILE A 166 -5.83 13.62 -12.59
N ALA A 167 -4.53 13.88 -12.58
CA ALA A 167 -3.58 13.30 -11.63
C ALA A 167 -2.61 14.40 -11.17
N PRO A 168 -2.88 15.11 -10.06
CA PRO A 168 -1.95 16.12 -9.58
C PRO A 168 -0.65 15.47 -9.07
N ASP A 169 0.47 16.14 -9.31
CA ASP A 169 1.76 15.74 -8.73
C ASP A 169 1.69 15.82 -7.20
N LEU A 170 1.94 14.68 -6.55
CA LEU A 170 2.06 14.57 -5.10
C LEU A 170 3.52 14.56 -4.65
N LEU A 171 4.47 14.21 -5.54
CA LEU A 171 5.88 14.09 -5.21
C LEU A 171 6.48 15.44 -4.83
N GLY A 172 6.27 16.48 -5.63
CA GLY A 172 6.81 17.82 -5.37
C GLY A 172 6.40 18.39 -4.00
N PRO A 173 5.10 18.45 -3.67
CA PRO A 173 4.63 18.90 -2.37
C PRO A 173 5.18 18.07 -1.19
N LEU A 174 5.24 16.75 -1.32
CA LEU A 174 5.79 15.87 -0.29
C LEU A 174 7.30 16.07 -0.10
N GLN A 175 8.05 16.25 -1.20
CA GLN A 175 9.46 16.61 -1.15
C GLN A 175 9.67 17.96 -0.46
N GLN A 176 8.85 18.96 -0.78
CA GLN A 176 8.94 20.28 -0.14
C GLN A 176 8.66 20.20 1.37
N ALA A 177 7.66 19.44 1.78
CA ALA A 177 7.37 19.20 3.19
C ALA A 177 8.56 18.51 3.90
N LYS A 178 9.18 17.52 3.25
CA LYS A 178 10.42 16.87 3.75
C LYS A 178 11.56 17.88 3.93
N LEU A 179 11.81 18.72 2.94
CA LEU A 179 12.85 19.75 2.99
C LEU A 179 12.59 20.80 4.10
N ASN A 180 11.33 21.03 4.43
CA ASN A 180 10.93 21.91 5.54
C ASN A 180 11.00 21.22 6.93
N GLY A 181 11.53 20.00 7.01
CA GLY A 181 11.73 19.27 8.26
C GLY A 181 10.57 18.37 8.69
N GLN A 182 9.53 18.20 7.87
CA GLN A 182 8.44 17.28 8.17
C GLN A 182 8.79 15.87 7.70
N GLN A 183 8.56 14.86 8.54
CA GLN A 183 8.61 13.47 8.09
C GLN A 183 7.28 13.14 7.40
N VAL A 184 7.31 12.83 6.10
CA VAL A 184 6.12 12.56 5.28
C VAL A 184 5.84 11.06 5.10
N PHE A 185 6.81 10.18 5.34
CA PHE A 185 6.61 8.73 5.46
C PHE A 185 7.19 8.21 6.77
N LEU A 186 6.54 7.21 7.35
CA LEU A 186 7.06 6.51 8.51
C LEU A 186 8.33 5.73 8.14
N ARG A 187 9.31 5.68 9.02
CA ARG A 187 10.61 5.06 8.79
C ARG A 187 10.53 3.53 8.70
N THR A 188 9.72 2.90 9.54
CA THR A 188 9.59 1.43 9.71
C THR A 188 8.28 0.87 9.17
N ASP A 189 7.56 1.68 8.38
CA ASP A 189 6.25 1.36 7.84
C ASP A 189 6.19 1.77 6.35
N THR A 190 5.34 1.16 5.55
CA THR A 190 5.14 1.52 4.13
C THR A 190 4.46 2.88 3.96
N HIS A 191 3.67 3.31 4.93
CA HIS A 191 2.73 4.42 4.78
C HIS A 191 3.33 5.81 4.99
N TRP A 192 2.61 6.81 4.48
CA TRP A 192 2.83 8.19 4.85
C TRP A 192 2.60 8.43 6.36
N THR A 193 3.14 9.51 6.89
CA THR A 193 2.70 10.04 8.18
C THR A 193 1.37 10.79 8.03
N PRO A 194 0.66 11.13 9.13
CA PRO A 194 -0.50 12.01 9.05
C PRO A 194 -0.19 13.37 8.40
N ASP A 195 1.03 13.88 8.55
CA ASP A 195 1.47 15.11 7.89
C ASP A 195 1.66 14.91 6.38
N GLY A 196 2.24 13.79 5.96
CA GLY A 196 2.33 13.41 4.54
C GLY A 196 0.95 13.26 3.89
N ALA A 197 0.04 12.57 4.57
CA ALA A 197 -1.36 12.44 4.13
C ALA A 197 -2.05 13.79 3.99
N GLU A 198 -1.82 14.72 4.94
CA GLU A 198 -2.38 16.07 4.88
C GLU A 198 -1.82 16.88 3.70
N VAL A 199 -0.53 16.77 3.41
CA VAL A 199 0.11 17.41 2.24
C VAL A 199 -0.54 16.91 0.94
N ALA A 200 -0.71 15.59 0.80
CA ALA A 200 -1.38 15.00 -0.35
C ALA A 200 -2.84 15.46 -0.47
N ALA A 201 -3.60 15.44 0.63
CA ALA A 201 -4.99 15.87 0.66
C ALA A 201 -5.16 17.33 0.24
N LYS A 202 -4.31 18.24 0.73
CA LYS A 202 -4.32 19.66 0.33
C LYS A 202 -4.04 19.85 -1.16
N GLN A 203 -3.11 19.07 -1.71
CA GLN A 203 -2.78 19.14 -3.13
C GLN A 203 -3.93 18.62 -4.02
N LEU A 204 -4.57 17.52 -3.63
CA LEU A 204 -5.76 16.99 -4.29
C LEU A 204 -6.91 18.00 -4.24
N ALA A 205 -7.20 18.56 -3.06
CA ALA A 205 -8.28 19.52 -2.87
C ALA A 205 -8.11 20.78 -3.72
N ARG A 206 -6.89 21.34 -3.77
CA ARG A 206 -6.58 22.49 -4.65
C ARG A 206 -6.86 22.16 -6.12
N THR A 207 -6.50 20.96 -6.56
CA THR A 207 -6.69 20.52 -7.95
C THR A 207 -8.17 20.32 -8.27
N ILE A 208 -8.91 19.70 -7.36
CA ILE A 208 -10.35 19.47 -7.48
C ILE A 208 -11.08 20.82 -7.54
N ALA A 209 -10.83 21.71 -6.58
CA ALA A 209 -11.47 23.03 -6.54
C ALA A 209 -11.19 23.89 -7.79
N ALA A 210 -10.03 23.72 -8.43
CA ALA A 210 -9.69 24.43 -9.66
C ALA A 210 -10.36 23.88 -10.93
N LYS A 211 -10.89 22.65 -10.90
CA LYS A 211 -11.41 21.94 -12.07
C LYS A 211 -12.89 21.57 -11.98
N THR A 212 -13.43 21.49 -10.77
CA THR A 212 -14.77 20.98 -10.50
C THR A 212 -15.43 21.81 -9.41
N LEU A 213 -16.65 22.25 -9.70
CA LEU A 213 -17.52 22.86 -8.69
C LEU A 213 -18.28 21.73 -8.01
N LEU A 214 -17.92 21.42 -6.75
CA LEU A 214 -18.64 20.45 -5.95
C LEU A 214 -20.02 20.99 -5.59
N SER A 215 -21.06 20.17 -5.72
CA SER A 215 -22.42 20.51 -5.25
C SER A 215 -22.51 20.42 -3.73
N GLY A 216 -23.50 21.12 -3.18
CA GLY A 216 -23.75 21.16 -1.74
C GLY A 216 -23.12 22.38 -1.10
N GLU A 217 -23.63 22.72 0.09
CA GLU A 217 -23.08 23.82 0.87
C GLU A 217 -21.75 23.38 1.50
N PRO A 218 -20.67 24.17 1.38
CA PRO A 218 -19.39 23.84 2.00
C PRO A 218 -19.53 23.59 3.50
N ARG A 219 -19.12 22.41 3.95
CA ARG A 219 -19.10 22.03 5.36
C ARG A 219 -17.70 22.25 5.94
N GLN A 220 -17.64 22.93 7.08
CA GLN A 220 -16.39 23.14 7.81
C GLN A 220 -16.05 21.91 8.64
N PHE A 221 -14.81 21.45 8.52
CA PHE A 221 -14.25 20.36 9.34
C PHE A 221 -13.03 20.87 10.08
N VAL A 222 -12.80 20.32 11.27
CA VAL A 222 -11.66 20.64 12.13
C VAL A 222 -10.91 19.35 12.45
N THR A 223 -9.62 19.34 12.17
CA THR A 223 -8.69 18.27 12.57
C THR A 223 -8.03 18.62 13.88
N GLU A 224 -8.25 17.78 14.89
CA GLU A 224 -7.58 17.87 16.18
C GLU A 224 -6.43 16.88 16.28
N ALA A 225 -5.31 17.36 16.83
CA ALA A 225 -4.21 16.51 17.22
C ALA A 225 -4.56 15.75 18.51
N GLN A 226 -4.41 14.43 18.48
CA GLN A 226 -4.60 13.55 19.62
C GLN A 226 -3.25 13.16 20.25
N LYS A 227 -3.32 12.25 21.22
CA LYS A 227 -2.14 11.72 21.92
C LYS A 227 -1.16 11.07 20.93
N THR A 228 0.13 11.37 21.13
CA THR A 228 1.22 10.67 20.46
C THR A 228 1.39 9.28 21.08
N VAL A 229 1.36 8.24 20.26
CA VAL A 229 1.49 6.85 20.69
C VAL A 229 2.67 6.18 19.98
N PRO A 230 3.34 5.19 20.61
CA PRO A 230 4.32 4.36 19.90
C PRO A 230 3.64 3.51 18.83
N HIS A 231 4.01 3.71 17.57
CA HIS A 231 3.53 2.96 16.42
C HIS A 231 4.50 1.84 16.05
N LYS A 232 3.97 0.63 15.83
CA LYS A 232 4.72 -0.51 15.30
C LYS A 232 4.45 -0.54 13.80
N GLY A 233 5.45 -0.10 13.01
CA GLY A 233 5.34 -0.10 11.56
C GLY A 233 5.15 -1.49 10.95
N ASP A 234 4.40 -1.58 9.85
CA ASP A 234 4.06 -2.83 9.15
C ASP A 234 5.31 -3.60 8.66
N LEU A 235 6.33 -2.91 8.14
CA LEU A 235 7.56 -3.52 7.60
C LEU A 235 8.37 -4.25 8.67
N ARG A 236 8.14 -3.95 9.95
CA ARG A 236 8.74 -4.70 11.06
C ARG A 236 8.31 -6.17 11.07
N LEU A 237 7.12 -6.50 10.56
CA LEU A 237 6.60 -7.87 10.54
C LEU A 237 7.43 -8.81 9.65
N PHE A 238 8.18 -8.25 8.70
CA PHE A 238 9.05 -8.98 7.79
C PHE A 238 10.47 -9.16 8.33
N LEU A 239 10.78 -8.58 9.50
CA LEU A 239 12.06 -8.78 10.16
C LEU A 239 12.03 -10.06 11.02
N PRO A 240 12.96 -10.99 10.81
CA PRO A 240 12.99 -12.29 11.51
C PRO A 240 13.57 -12.20 12.93
N LEU A 241 13.29 -11.13 13.67
CA LEU A 241 13.90 -10.87 14.97
C LEU A 241 12.97 -11.19 16.15
N ASP A 242 11.64 -11.15 15.96
CA ASP A 242 10.65 -11.47 16.99
C ASP A 242 10.54 -12.99 17.18
N PRO A 243 10.54 -13.56 18.42
CA PRO A 243 10.62 -12.86 19.72
C PRO A 243 12.02 -12.79 20.34
N LEU A 244 13.00 -13.50 19.77
CA LEU A 244 14.30 -13.73 20.43
C LEU A 244 15.25 -12.52 20.41
N PHE A 245 15.10 -11.65 19.43
CA PHE A 245 16.00 -10.53 19.12
C PHE A 245 15.25 -9.21 19.01
N GLU A 246 14.15 -9.04 19.76
CA GLU A 246 13.36 -7.79 19.76
C GLU A 246 14.22 -6.56 20.10
N ASN A 247 15.29 -6.73 20.89
CA ASN A 247 16.25 -5.68 21.20
C ASN A 247 17.06 -5.18 19.98
N LEU A 248 17.09 -5.93 18.89
CA LEU A 248 17.72 -5.54 17.61
C LEU A 248 16.71 -4.93 16.62
N MET A 249 15.42 -4.93 16.94
CA MET A 249 14.41 -4.36 16.08
C MET A 249 14.57 -2.84 15.97
N PRO A 250 14.33 -2.25 14.78
CA PRO A 250 14.15 -0.81 14.64
C PRO A 250 13.22 -0.26 15.72
N PRO A 251 13.49 0.91 16.31
CA PRO A 251 12.63 1.46 17.36
C PRO A 251 11.24 1.80 16.80
N LYS A 252 10.20 1.63 17.63
CA LYS A 252 8.83 2.09 17.34
C LYS A 252 8.85 3.61 17.15
N GLU A 253 8.06 4.10 16.22
CA GLU A 253 8.02 5.53 15.92
C GLU A 253 6.91 6.22 16.70
N PRO A 254 7.11 7.47 17.17
CA PRO A 254 6.01 8.26 17.71
C PRO A 254 5.05 8.64 16.59
N LEU A 255 3.78 8.30 16.75
CA LEU A 255 2.71 8.68 15.83
C LEU A 255 1.72 9.58 16.57
N GLN A 256 1.64 10.85 16.18
CA GLN A 256 0.58 11.74 16.64
C GLN A 256 -0.70 11.42 15.87
N LYS A 257 -1.65 10.78 16.54
CA LYS A 257 -2.97 10.53 15.94
C LYS A 257 -3.67 11.85 15.67
N ARG A 258 -4.44 11.92 14.59
CA ARG A 258 -5.25 13.09 14.21
C ARG A 258 -6.66 12.60 13.93
N VAL A 259 -7.66 13.35 14.37
CA VAL A 259 -9.07 13.03 14.12
C VAL A 259 -9.76 14.27 13.61
N THR A 260 -10.60 14.09 12.60
CA THR A 260 -11.33 15.19 11.96
C THR A 260 -12.82 15.04 12.21
N HIS A 261 -13.48 16.12 12.61
CA HIS A 261 -14.92 16.18 12.83
C HIS A 261 -15.52 17.47 12.23
N PRO A 262 -16.83 17.51 11.97
CA PRO A 262 -17.51 18.74 11.58
C PRO A 262 -17.33 19.84 12.65
N ALA A 263 -17.15 21.10 12.22
CA ALA A 263 -16.91 22.24 13.10
C ALA A 263 -18.15 22.67 13.91
N GLN A 264 -19.34 22.31 13.45
CA GLN A 264 -20.61 22.56 14.12
C GLN A 264 -21.25 21.22 14.47
N SER A 265 -21.76 21.10 15.70
CA SER A 265 -22.59 19.97 16.11
C SER A 265 -23.87 19.99 15.28
N GLU A 266 -24.04 18.97 14.45
CA GLU A 266 -25.29 18.72 13.74
C GLU A 266 -26.40 18.52 14.79
N GLY A 267 -27.45 19.33 14.73
CA GLY A 267 -28.68 19.04 15.48
C GLY A 267 -29.31 17.74 14.97
N ASP A 268 -30.21 17.14 15.74
CA ASP A 268 -30.85 15.85 15.40
C ASP A 268 -31.42 15.80 13.96
N ASP A 269 -31.83 16.93 13.39
CA ASP A 269 -32.35 17.03 12.01
C ASP A 269 -31.29 16.86 10.90
N ALA A 270 -30.02 17.15 11.17
CA ALA A 270 -28.93 17.03 10.18
C ALA A 270 -28.38 15.59 10.06
N LEU A 271 -28.64 14.74 11.07
CA LEU A 271 -28.40 13.29 11.02
C LEU A 271 -29.35 12.54 10.07
N PHE A 272 -30.45 13.17 9.64
CA PHE A 272 -31.46 12.59 8.73
C PHE A 272 -31.49 13.24 7.34
N ALA A 273 -30.62 14.21 7.07
CA ALA A 273 -30.44 14.69 5.70
C ALA A 273 -29.68 13.62 4.91
N ASP A 274 -30.22 13.19 3.77
CA ASP A 274 -29.48 12.39 2.79
C ASP A 274 -28.23 13.18 2.38
N THR A 275 -27.12 12.94 3.07
CA THR A 275 -25.82 13.54 2.74
C THR A 275 -25.24 12.77 1.57
N ASP A 276 -25.76 13.05 0.37
CA ASP A 276 -25.11 12.69 -0.89
C ASP A 276 -23.76 13.43 -0.93
N ALA A 277 -22.71 12.76 -0.43
CA ALA A 277 -21.37 13.33 -0.44
C ALA A 277 -20.89 13.45 -1.90
N PRO A 278 -20.48 14.65 -2.36
CA PRO A 278 -20.09 14.84 -3.75
C PRO A 278 -18.76 14.16 -4.09
N VAL A 279 -18.04 13.64 -3.09
CA VAL A 279 -16.72 13.03 -3.24
C VAL A 279 -16.69 11.63 -2.62
N ALA A 280 -16.25 10.66 -3.41
CA ALA A 280 -15.87 9.33 -2.92
C ALA A 280 -14.35 9.15 -2.98
N LEU A 281 -13.80 8.39 -2.04
CA LEU A 281 -12.42 7.95 -2.02
C LEU A 281 -12.37 6.42 -2.13
N VAL A 282 -11.59 5.91 -3.08
CA VAL A 282 -11.26 4.49 -3.21
C VAL A 282 -9.74 4.36 -3.21
N GLY A 283 -9.20 3.34 -2.56
CA GLY A 283 -7.76 3.15 -2.49
C GLY A 283 -7.40 2.00 -1.57
N THR A 284 -6.20 2.11 -1.01
CA THR A 284 -5.54 1.09 -0.22
C THR A 284 -5.59 1.41 1.27
N SER A 285 -4.77 0.73 2.07
CA SER A 285 -4.47 1.03 3.47
C SER A 285 -3.96 2.46 3.71
N TYR A 286 -3.38 3.15 2.72
CA TYR A 286 -3.07 4.59 2.82
C TYR A 286 -4.33 5.45 3.07
N SER A 287 -5.46 4.98 2.56
CA SER A 287 -6.77 5.65 2.65
C SER A 287 -7.71 4.99 3.66
N ALA A 288 -7.65 3.66 3.82
CA ALA A 288 -8.52 2.90 4.72
C ALA A 288 -8.12 3.03 6.20
N ASN A 289 -6.81 3.15 6.49
CA ASN A 289 -6.32 3.12 7.86
C ASN A 289 -6.48 4.50 8.54
N PRO A 290 -7.23 4.59 9.66
CA PRO A 290 -7.51 5.85 10.33
C PRO A 290 -6.27 6.49 10.97
N ASN A 291 -5.18 5.74 11.18
CA ASN A 291 -3.94 6.27 11.75
C ASN A 291 -3.35 7.40 10.90
N TRP A 292 -3.59 7.40 9.58
CA TRP A 292 -3.09 8.42 8.66
C TRP A 292 -4.00 9.64 8.55
N ASN A 293 -5.26 9.51 8.97
CA ASN A 293 -6.29 10.56 8.85
C ASN A 293 -6.41 11.17 7.44
N PHE A 294 -6.13 10.40 6.37
CA PHE A 294 -6.18 10.91 5.00
C PHE A 294 -7.59 11.37 4.61
N VAL A 295 -8.61 10.59 4.94
CA VAL A 295 -10.03 10.96 4.74
C VAL A 295 -10.35 12.26 5.45
N GLY A 296 -9.98 12.40 6.72
CA GLY A 296 -10.21 13.61 7.49
C GLY A 296 -9.51 14.83 6.90
N ALA A 297 -8.26 14.67 6.48
CA ALA A 297 -7.51 15.72 5.80
C ALA A 297 -8.18 16.14 4.47
N LEU A 298 -8.75 15.19 3.71
CA LEU A 298 -9.53 15.49 2.51
C LEU A 298 -10.81 16.26 2.85
N LYS A 299 -11.59 15.82 3.85
CA LYS A 299 -12.79 16.52 4.29
C LYS A 299 -12.51 17.98 4.66
N GLN A 300 -11.44 18.18 5.45
CA GLN A 300 -11.01 19.53 5.85
C GLN A 300 -10.53 20.37 4.66
N ALA A 301 -9.76 19.80 3.74
CA ALA A 301 -9.21 20.56 2.61
C ALA A 301 -10.25 20.85 1.51
N LEU A 302 -11.22 19.96 1.31
CA LEU A 302 -12.29 20.10 0.32
C LEU A 302 -13.48 20.91 0.82
N HIS A 303 -13.59 21.13 2.14
CA HIS A 303 -14.77 21.69 2.78
C HIS A 303 -16.06 20.94 2.40
N ASN A 304 -15.96 19.62 2.25
CA ASN A 304 -17.04 18.74 1.81
C ASN A 304 -16.89 17.38 2.48
N ASP A 305 -17.99 16.65 2.61
CA ASP A 305 -17.90 15.27 3.07
C ASP A 305 -17.24 14.37 2.02
N VAL A 306 -16.60 13.31 2.49
CA VAL A 306 -15.89 12.32 1.68
C VAL A 306 -16.25 10.93 2.19
N VAL A 307 -16.88 10.13 1.34
CA VAL A 307 -17.21 8.72 1.66
C VAL A 307 -16.03 7.85 1.26
N ASN A 308 -15.58 7.00 2.17
CA ASN A 308 -14.39 6.16 1.98
C ASN A 308 -14.79 4.71 1.69
N TYR A 309 -14.43 4.24 0.50
CA TYR A 309 -14.60 2.87 0.00
C TYR A 309 -13.25 2.16 -0.15
N SER A 310 -12.20 2.66 0.50
CA SER A 310 -10.87 2.04 0.47
C SER A 310 -10.81 0.80 1.36
N GLU A 311 -10.03 -0.20 0.97
CA GLU A 311 -9.82 -1.42 1.75
C GLU A 311 -8.32 -1.63 2.07
N ASP A 312 -8.04 -2.21 3.23
CA ASP A 312 -6.69 -2.60 3.65
C ASP A 312 -6.35 -4.00 3.09
N GLY A 313 -5.11 -4.20 2.65
CA GLY A 313 -4.59 -5.52 2.25
C GLY A 313 -4.96 -6.03 0.85
N HIS A 314 -5.66 -5.26 0.03
CA HIS A 314 -6.20 -5.72 -1.28
C HIS A 314 -5.64 -5.00 -2.51
N GLY A 315 -4.68 -4.09 -2.32
CA GLY A 315 -4.15 -3.23 -3.37
C GLY A 315 -5.21 -2.24 -3.90
N PRO A 316 -4.87 -1.40 -4.91
CA PRO A 316 -5.75 -0.31 -5.34
C PRO A 316 -6.84 -0.75 -6.33
N ILE A 317 -6.72 -1.92 -6.95
CA ILE A 317 -7.63 -2.36 -8.03
C ILE A 317 -8.88 -3.06 -7.50
N ARG A 318 -8.74 -4.02 -6.58
CA ARG A 318 -9.90 -4.75 -6.04
C ARG A 318 -10.96 -3.83 -5.43
N PRO A 319 -10.63 -2.85 -4.56
CA PRO A 319 -11.61 -1.92 -4.00
C PRO A 319 -12.32 -1.08 -5.08
N MET A 320 -11.61 -0.70 -6.14
CA MET A 320 -12.20 0.02 -7.28
C MET A 320 -13.21 -0.83 -8.04
N LEU A 321 -12.87 -2.08 -8.34
CA LEU A 321 -13.78 -2.99 -9.02
C LEU A 321 -15.02 -3.30 -8.18
N ALA A 322 -14.85 -3.50 -6.87
CA ALA A 322 -15.95 -3.68 -5.92
C ALA A 322 -16.85 -2.44 -5.88
N TYR A 323 -16.25 -1.25 -5.79
CA TYR A 323 -16.99 0.02 -5.77
C TYR A 323 -17.84 0.22 -7.04
N LEU A 324 -17.30 -0.04 -8.23
CA LEU A 324 -18.03 0.07 -9.51
C LEU A 324 -19.22 -0.92 -9.62
N LYS A 325 -19.26 -1.96 -8.78
CA LYS A 325 -20.37 -2.92 -8.71
C LYS A 325 -21.34 -2.65 -7.55
N SER A 326 -20.99 -1.74 -6.64
CA SER A 326 -21.78 -1.43 -5.46
C SER A 326 -23.13 -0.79 -5.82
N GLU A 327 -24.11 -0.94 -4.94
CA GLU A 327 -25.39 -0.26 -5.08
C GLU A 327 -25.22 1.25 -4.89
N ASP A 328 -24.30 1.69 -4.03
CA ASP A 328 -23.97 3.10 -3.83
C ASP A 328 -23.55 3.78 -5.14
N PHE A 329 -22.65 3.16 -5.92
CA PHE A 329 -22.24 3.73 -7.21
C PHE A 329 -23.38 3.75 -8.23
N LYS A 330 -24.25 2.74 -8.24
CA LYS A 330 -25.38 2.67 -9.19
C LYS A 330 -26.48 3.68 -8.87
N ASN A 331 -26.78 3.86 -7.59
CA ASN A 331 -27.92 4.63 -7.12
C ASN A 331 -27.55 6.08 -6.81
N SER A 332 -26.33 6.33 -6.32
CA SER A 332 -25.85 7.64 -5.89
C SER A 332 -24.37 7.86 -6.30
N PRO A 333 -24.04 7.91 -7.61
CA PRO A 333 -22.68 8.17 -8.04
C PRO A 333 -22.20 9.57 -7.59
N PRO A 334 -20.95 9.70 -7.09
CA PRO A 334 -20.40 10.96 -6.63
C PRO A 334 -20.06 11.87 -7.82
N GLN A 335 -19.87 13.17 -7.59
CA GLN A 335 -19.36 14.06 -8.63
C GLN A 335 -17.88 13.81 -8.93
N VAL A 336 -17.11 13.54 -7.88
CA VAL A 336 -15.68 13.26 -7.96
C VAL A 336 -15.37 11.94 -7.27
N LEU A 337 -14.61 11.09 -7.95
CA LEU A 337 -13.99 9.94 -7.32
C LEU A 337 -12.48 10.16 -7.26
N ILE A 338 -11.93 10.15 -6.05
CA ILE A 338 -10.48 10.12 -5.80
C ILE A 338 -10.06 8.64 -5.76
N TRP A 339 -9.15 8.25 -6.64
CA TRP A 339 -8.55 6.92 -6.63
C TRP A 339 -7.10 6.99 -6.18
N GLU A 340 -6.86 6.61 -4.92
CA GLU A 340 -5.53 6.52 -4.33
C GLU A 340 -4.83 5.24 -4.79
N PHE A 341 -3.65 5.42 -5.41
CA PHE A 341 -2.94 4.36 -6.10
C PHE A 341 -1.42 4.54 -5.88
N PRO A 342 -0.78 3.73 -5.01
CA PRO A 342 0.67 3.76 -4.86
C PRO A 342 1.38 3.27 -6.12
N GLU A 343 2.40 4.00 -6.59
CA GLU A 343 3.03 3.72 -7.89
C GLU A 343 3.53 2.28 -8.03
N ARG A 344 3.96 1.67 -6.91
CA ARG A 344 4.47 0.28 -6.85
C ARG A 344 3.46 -0.79 -7.27
N TYR A 345 2.15 -0.50 -7.24
CA TYR A 345 1.11 -1.44 -7.69
C TYR A 345 0.92 -1.43 -9.20
N LEU A 346 1.52 -0.50 -9.93
CA LEU A 346 1.29 -0.37 -11.36
C LEU A 346 1.92 -1.51 -12.19
N PRO A 347 3.16 -1.98 -11.93
CA PRO A 347 3.79 -3.05 -12.70
C PRO A 347 3.47 -4.47 -12.18
N VAL A 348 2.60 -4.63 -11.18
CA VAL A 348 2.30 -5.93 -10.56
C VAL A 348 0.98 -6.52 -11.04
N ASN A 349 0.82 -7.84 -10.88
CA ASN A 349 -0.46 -8.51 -11.09
C ASN A 349 -1.36 -8.28 -9.86
N ASN A 350 -2.24 -7.28 -9.95
CA ASN A 350 -3.12 -6.89 -8.85
C ASN A 350 -4.26 -7.89 -8.65
N GLU A 351 -4.68 -8.04 -7.39
CA GLU A 351 -5.88 -8.78 -7.03
C GLU A 351 -7.13 -8.10 -7.64
N THR A 352 -8.03 -8.91 -8.21
CA THR A 352 -9.32 -8.44 -8.74
C THR A 352 -10.51 -8.86 -7.86
N GLY A 353 -10.27 -9.60 -6.78
CA GLY A 353 -11.30 -10.16 -5.90
C GLY A 353 -12.28 -11.06 -6.66
N ASP A 354 -13.56 -10.98 -6.29
CA ASP A 354 -14.65 -11.75 -6.90
C ASP A 354 -15.17 -11.14 -8.23
N ALA A 355 -14.48 -10.15 -8.78
CA ALA A 355 -14.88 -9.53 -10.05
C ALA A 355 -14.82 -10.55 -11.19
N ASP A 356 -15.89 -10.62 -11.99
CA ASP A 356 -15.96 -11.47 -13.18
C ASP A 356 -14.77 -11.18 -14.12
N PRO A 357 -13.90 -12.18 -14.41
CA PRO A 357 -12.75 -12.01 -15.29
C PRO A 357 -13.12 -11.49 -16.68
N GLN A 358 -14.31 -11.85 -17.20
CA GLN A 358 -14.76 -11.34 -18.50
C GLN A 358 -15.06 -9.85 -18.44
N TRP A 359 -15.70 -9.38 -17.37
CA TRP A 359 -15.95 -7.96 -17.16
C TRP A 359 -14.66 -7.17 -16.97
N VAL A 360 -13.69 -7.69 -16.22
CA VAL A 360 -12.36 -7.06 -16.08
C VAL A 360 -11.64 -7.00 -17.43
N ALA A 361 -11.74 -8.06 -18.24
CA ALA A 361 -11.19 -8.08 -19.59
C ALA A 361 -11.87 -7.04 -20.50
N GLN A 362 -13.19 -6.87 -20.41
CA GLN A 362 -13.94 -5.85 -21.14
C GLN A 362 -13.51 -4.43 -20.75
N LEU A 363 -13.30 -4.15 -19.45
CA LEU A 363 -12.77 -2.87 -18.99
C LEU A 363 -11.40 -2.58 -19.62
N LYS A 364 -10.49 -3.57 -19.60
CA LYS A 364 -9.16 -3.43 -20.22
C LYS A 364 -9.26 -3.23 -21.73
N GLN A 365 -10.13 -3.97 -22.43
CA GLN A 365 -10.35 -3.80 -23.87
C GLN A 365 -10.87 -2.41 -24.22
N ALA A 366 -11.84 -1.90 -23.47
CA ALA A 366 -12.36 -0.54 -23.64
C ALA A 366 -11.26 0.51 -23.47
N GLY A 367 -10.33 0.28 -22.53
CA GLY A 367 -9.16 1.14 -22.35
C GLY A 367 -8.15 1.09 -23.51
N MET A 368 -7.83 -0.11 -24.00
CA MET A 368 -6.89 -0.28 -25.12
C MET A 368 -7.40 0.35 -26.42
N HIS A 369 -8.69 0.17 -26.75
CA HIS A 369 -9.26 0.71 -27.99
C HIS A 369 -9.14 2.24 -28.10
N GLN A 370 -9.28 2.95 -26.98
CA GLN A 370 -9.15 4.41 -26.97
C GLN A 370 -7.69 4.86 -27.15
N GLN A 371 -6.74 4.10 -26.60
CA GLN A 371 -5.31 4.38 -26.71
C GLN A 371 -4.81 4.18 -28.14
N ASP A 372 -5.31 3.17 -28.85
CA ASP A 372 -5.02 2.96 -30.27
C ASP A 372 -5.59 4.11 -31.13
N MET A 373 -6.80 4.58 -30.84
CA MET A 373 -7.41 5.72 -31.55
C MET A 373 -6.67 7.04 -31.28
N ALA A 374 -6.21 7.27 -30.06
CA ALA A 374 -5.41 8.45 -29.71
C ALA A 374 -4.04 8.42 -30.41
N SER A 375 -3.43 7.24 -30.56
CA SER A 375 -2.13 7.05 -31.21
C SER A 375 -2.20 7.15 -32.74
N ASN A 376 -3.35 6.80 -33.34
CA ASN A 376 -3.56 6.80 -34.79
C ASN A 376 -4.12 8.11 -35.37
N THR A 377 -4.28 9.16 -34.57
CA THR A 377 -4.74 10.47 -35.08
C THR A 377 -3.57 11.22 -35.74
N PRO A 378 -3.60 11.50 -37.07
CA PRO A 378 -2.50 12.20 -37.75
C PRO A 378 -2.34 13.63 -37.21
N THR A 379 -1.11 14.04 -36.90
CA THR A 379 -0.80 15.42 -36.57
C THR A 379 -1.17 16.31 -37.75
N PRO A 380 -1.95 17.40 -37.58
CA PRO A 380 -2.31 18.27 -38.70
C PRO A 380 -1.04 18.90 -39.27
N THR A 381 -0.72 18.56 -40.51
CA THR A 381 0.37 19.12 -41.28
C THR A 381 0.12 20.61 -41.49
N THR A 382 0.90 21.45 -40.84
CA THR A 382 0.94 22.90 -41.10
C THR A 382 1.26 23.13 -42.59
N PRO A 383 0.42 23.85 -43.35
CA PRO A 383 0.70 24.11 -44.75
C PRO A 383 1.93 25.02 -44.88
N HIS A 384 2.95 24.52 -45.55
CA HIS A 384 4.14 25.27 -45.93
C HIS A 384 3.71 26.48 -46.78
N ARG A 385 3.86 27.69 -46.24
CA ARG A 385 3.67 28.93 -46.99
C ARG A 385 4.83 29.05 -47.98
N ALA A 386 4.53 29.08 -49.27
CA ALA A 386 5.51 29.30 -50.33
C ALA A 386 6.11 30.72 -50.21
N PRO A 387 7.42 30.90 -50.44
CA PRO A 387 8.04 32.22 -50.46
C PRO A 387 7.73 32.95 -51.77
N ASN A 388 7.28 34.20 -51.66
CA ASN A 388 7.33 35.20 -52.71
C ASN A 388 8.54 36.11 -52.50
#